data_AF-A0A524K6U2-F1
#
_entry.id   AF-A0A524K6U2-F1
#
_cell.length_a   1.000
_cell.length_b   1.000
_cell.length_c   1.000
_cell.angle_alpha   90.00
_cell.angle_beta   90.00
_cell.angle_gamma   90.00
#
_symmetry.space_group_name_H-M   'P 1'
#
loop_
_entity.id
_entity.type
_entity.pdbx_description
1 polymer ?
#
loop_
_entity_poly.entity_id
_entity_poly.type
_entity_poly.pdbx_seq_one_letter_code
_entity_poly.pdbx_strand_id
1 'polypeptide(L)'
;MVPLRGNLTMLVMEPAGNALVSAGDDGVILIDDQFAPMSPRIHDAVAELSDQPVSYLFNTHWHGRHRPRPRRCLDAFLPEPDMPT
;
A
#
# COMPACT_ATOMS: atom_id res chain seq x y z
N MET A 1 11.87 -4.32 -4.84
CA MET A 1 10.66 -4.84 -5.52
C MET A 1 11.05 -6.05 -6.35
N VAL A 2 10.15 -7.03 -6.47
CA VAL A 2 10.37 -8.26 -7.25
C VAL A 2 9.18 -8.47 -8.18
N PRO A 3 9.32 -8.29 -9.50
CA PRO A 3 8.27 -8.62 -10.45
C PRO A 3 7.91 -10.10 -10.38
N LEU A 4 6.62 -10.42 -10.47
CA LEU A 4 6.11 -11.78 -10.51
C LEU A 4 5.57 -12.09 -11.90
N ARG A 5 4.27 -12.38 -12.02
CA ARG A 5 3.61 -12.68 -13.30
C ARG A 5 2.63 -11.57 -13.65
N GLY A 6 2.64 -11.14 -14.91
CA GLY A 6 1.75 -10.10 -15.40
C GLY A 6 2.02 -8.77 -14.68
N ASN A 7 0.96 -8.18 -14.12
CA ASN A 7 1.00 -6.92 -13.39
C ASN A 7 1.25 -7.07 -11.88
N LEU A 8 1.70 -8.24 -11.43
CA LEU A 8 1.95 -8.51 -10.02
C LEU A 8 3.40 -8.21 -9.64
N THR A 9 3.60 -7.39 -8.61
CA THR A 9 4.91 -7.06 -8.04
C THR A 9 4.91 -7.25 -6.53
N MET A 10 5.85 -8.05 -6.03
CA MET A 10 6.07 -8.21 -4.58
C MET A 10 6.98 -7.10 -4.06
N LEU A 11 6.56 -6.46 -2.97
CA LEU A 11 7.36 -5.51 -2.22
C LEU A 11 8.04 -6.26 -1.06
N VAL A 12 9.36 -6.26 -1.04
CA VAL A 12 10.15 -6.79 0.08
C VAL A 12 10.44 -5.64 1.03
N MET A 13 9.84 -5.68 2.23
CA MET A 13 9.69 -4.49 3.07
C MET A 13 10.33 -4.64 4.46
N GLU A 14 11.60 -5.03 4.56
CA GLU A 14 12.27 -5.17 5.86
C GLU A 14 12.21 -3.86 6.69
N PRO A 15 11.96 -3.92 8.02
CA PRO A 15 11.79 -5.11 8.86
C PRO A 15 10.35 -5.67 8.89
N ALA A 16 9.46 -5.18 8.03
CA ALA A 16 8.10 -5.69 7.85
C ALA A 16 8.07 -7.01 7.05
N GLY A 17 6.86 -7.55 6.90
CA GLY A 17 6.62 -8.65 5.96
C GLY A 17 6.56 -8.14 4.52
N ASN A 18 6.45 -9.06 3.57
CA ASN A 18 6.24 -8.70 2.18
C ASN A 18 4.83 -8.15 1.97
N ALA A 19 4.68 -7.28 0.98
CA ALA A 19 3.40 -6.80 0.45
C ALA A 19 3.29 -7.15 -1.04
N LEU A 20 2.10 -7.08 -1.61
CA LEU A 20 1.85 -7.33 -3.04
C LEU A 20 1.13 -6.13 -3.65
N VAL A 21 1.56 -5.75 -4.85
CA VAL A 21 0.88 -4.76 -5.70
C VAL A 21 0.44 -5.45 -6.99
N SER A 22 -0.81 -5.22 -7.37
CA SER A 22 -1.35 -5.54 -8.69
C SER A 22 -1.72 -4.23 -9.38
N ALA A 23 -1.03 -3.86 -10.46
CA ALA A 23 -1.20 -2.58 -11.14
C ALA A 23 -1.61 -2.77 -12.61
N GLY A 24 -2.91 -2.72 -12.90
CA GLY A 24 -3.47 -2.90 -14.24
C GLY A 24 -4.10 -1.62 -14.79
N ASP A 25 -4.58 -1.70 -16.03
CA ASP A 25 -5.31 -0.59 -16.68
C ASP A 25 -6.61 -0.22 -15.94
N ASP A 26 -7.17 -1.15 -15.18
CA ASP A 26 -8.39 -1.02 -14.38
C ASP A 26 -8.15 -0.46 -12.97
N GLY A 27 -6.90 -0.37 -12.54
CA GLY A 27 -6.51 0.24 -11.27
C GLY A 27 -5.42 -0.50 -10.52
N VAL A 28 -5.17 -0.03 -9.30
CA VAL A 28 -4.11 -0.55 -8.42
C VAL A 28 -4.71 -1.17 -7.17
N ILE A 29 -4.32 -2.41 -6.88
CA ILE A 29 -4.64 -3.11 -5.64
C ILE A 29 -3.36 -3.30 -4.83
N LEU A 30 -3.38 -2.85 -3.58
CA LEU A 30 -2.35 -3.09 -2.59
C LEU A 30 -2.82 -4.15 -1.59
N ILE A 31 -1.98 -5.15 -1.34
CA ILE A 31 -2.21 -6.20 -0.34
C ILE A 31 -1.17 -6.07 0.77
N ASP A 32 -1.67 -5.93 2.00
CA ASP A 32 -0.96 -5.65 3.25
C ASP A 32 -0.20 -4.31 3.31
N ASP A 33 -0.70 -3.39 4.15
CA ASP A 33 -0.13 -2.05 4.37
C ASP A 33 0.95 -1.97 5.48
N GLN A 34 1.32 -3.13 6.04
CA GLN A 34 2.32 -3.24 7.10
C GLN A 34 2.03 -2.29 8.30
N PHE A 35 3.05 -1.68 8.89
CA PHE A 35 2.89 -0.74 10.02
C PHE A 35 3.24 0.68 9.57
N ALA A 36 2.75 1.71 10.27
CA ALA A 36 2.74 3.10 9.80
C ALA A 36 4.08 3.66 9.27
N PRO A 37 5.25 3.37 9.88
CA PRO A 37 6.55 3.75 9.33
C PRO A 37 6.84 3.22 7.91
N MET A 38 6.13 2.20 7.42
CA MET A 38 6.30 1.65 6.09
C MET A 38 5.50 2.42 5.03
N SER A 39 4.50 3.21 5.39
CA SER A 39 3.61 3.88 4.43
C SER A 39 4.36 4.68 3.36
N PRO A 40 5.38 5.51 3.68
CA PRO A 40 6.12 6.26 2.66
C PRO A 40 6.82 5.34 1.66
N ARG A 41 7.47 4.27 2.14
CA ARG A 41 8.15 3.30 1.27
C ARG A 41 7.18 2.52 0.39
N ILE A 42 5.98 2.22 0.90
CA ILE A 42 4.94 1.56 0.10
C ILE A 42 4.41 2.54 -0.96
N HIS A 43 4.19 3.80 -0.58
CA HIS A 43 3.72 4.84 -1.50
C HIS A 43 4.70 5.04 -2.66
N ASP A 44 5.99 5.23 -2.36
CA ASP A 44 7.02 5.41 -3.38
C ASP A 44 7.12 4.19 -4.31
N ALA A 45 7.06 2.98 -3.74
CA ALA A 45 7.09 1.75 -4.53
C ALA A 45 5.85 1.59 -5.43
N VAL A 46 4.67 2.01 -4.99
CA VAL A 46 3.46 1.99 -5.82
C VAL A 46 3.55 3.03 -6.93
N ALA A 47 4.06 4.23 -6.64
CA ALA A 47 4.24 5.30 -7.62
C ALA A 47 5.24 4.91 -8.73
N GLU A 48 6.24 4.07 -8.42
CA GLU A 48 7.14 3.50 -9.44
C GLU A 48 6.43 2.48 -10.36
N LEU A 49 5.28 1.93 -9.94
CA LEU A 49 4.55 0.89 -10.68
C LEU A 49 3.35 1.44 -11.45
N SER A 50 2.76 2.56 -11.02
CA SER A 50 1.57 3.14 -11.62
C SER A 50 1.34 4.58 -11.18
N ASP A 51 0.92 5.43 -12.13
CA ASP A 51 0.45 6.79 -11.87
C ASP A 51 -1.01 6.83 -11.37
N GLN A 52 -1.73 5.71 -11.43
CA GLN A 52 -3.09 5.61 -10.92
C GLN A 52 -3.11 5.48 -9.39
N PRO A 53 -4.11 6.05 -8.69
CA PRO A 53 -4.25 5.90 -7.24
C PRO A 53 -4.55 4.44 -6.85
N VAL A 54 -4.19 4.06 -5.62
CA VAL A 54 -4.57 2.77 -5.03
C VAL A 54 -6.09 2.70 -4.89
N SER A 55 -6.72 1.85 -5.68
CA SER A 55 -8.17 1.69 -5.71
C SER A 55 -8.67 0.85 -4.53
N TYR A 56 -7.88 -0.16 -4.15
CA TYR A 56 -8.21 -1.05 -3.04
C TYR A 56 -6.98 -1.38 -2.20
N LEU A 57 -7.17 -1.35 -0.89
CA LEU A 57 -6.24 -1.89 0.09
C LEU A 57 -6.87 -3.11 0.76
N PHE A 58 -6.23 -4.26 0.65
CA PHE A 58 -6.66 -5.51 1.27
C PHE A 58 -5.63 -5.99 2.30
N ASN A 59 -6.02 -6.02 3.57
CA ASN A 59 -5.18 -6.58 4.62
C ASN A 59 -5.55 -8.05 4.85
N THR A 60 -4.55 -8.94 4.82
CA THR A 60 -4.73 -10.39 4.91
C THR A 60 -5.12 -10.84 6.31
N HIS A 61 -4.57 -10.19 7.34
CA HIS A 61 -4.82 -10.49 8.75
C HIS A 61 -4.51 -9.27 9.62
N TRP A 62 -4.93 -9.32 10.89
CA TRP A 62 -4.64 -8.27 11.89
C TRP A 62 -3.71 -8.79 12.99
N HIS A 63 -2.54 -8.16 13.14
CA HIS A 63 -1.69 -8.32 14.33
C HIS A 63 -2.18 -7.47 15.52
N GLY A 64 -2.92 -8.12 16.44
CA GLY A 64 -3.71 -7.50 17.52
C GLY A 64 -3.00 -6.88 18.73
N ARG A 65 -1.73 -6.45 18.65
CA ARG A 65 -1.13 -5.62 19.72
C ARG A 65 0.06 -4.75 19.29
N HIS A 66 0.36 -4.68 17.98
CA HIS A 66 1.55 -3.98 17.46
C HIS A 66 1.29 -3.19 16.15
N ARG A 67 0.04 -2.76 15.84
CA ARG A 67 -0.29 -2.03 14.58
C ARG A 67 -1.08 -0.73 14.80
N PRO A 68 -0.89 0.29 13.93
CA PRO A 68 -1.79 1.44 13.79
C PRO A 68 -3.15 1.04 13.21
N ARG A 69 -4.19 1.86 13.41
CA ARG A 69 -5.55 1.63 12.88
C ARG A 69 -5.54 1.56 11.33
N PRO A 70 -6.50 0.85 10.69
CA PRO A 70 -6.64 0.77 9.21
C PRO A 70 -6.63 2.14 8.50
N ARG A 71 -7.03 3.19 9.22
CA ARG A 71 -7.05 4.57 8.72
C ARG A 71 -5.65 5.11 8.41
N ARG A 72 -4.62 4.81 9.22
CA ARG A 72 -3.35 5.56 9.19
C ARG A 72 -2.41 5.24 8.02
N CYS A 73 -2.49 4.04 7.44
CA CYS A 73 -1.77 3.73 6.20
C CYS A 73 -2.61 4.09 4.98
N LEU A 74 -3.93 3.96 5.06
CA LEU A 74 -4.86 4.38 4.00
C LEU A 74 -4.82 5.90 3.79
N ASP A 75 -4.66 6.69 4.86
CA ASP A 75 -4.55 8.16 4.80
C ASP A 75 -3.36 8.62 3.94
N ALA A 76 -2.31 7.80 3.77
CA ALA A 76 -1.20 8.10 2.87
C ALA A 76 -1.54 7.93 1.37
N PHE A 77 -2.67 7.29 1.07
CA PHE A 77 -3.17 7.04 -0.29
C PHE A 77 -4.49 7.73 -0.58
N LEU A 78 -5.08 8.39 0.42
CA LEU A 78 -6.27 9.22 0.25
C LEU A 78 -5.81 10.65 -0.06
N PRO A 79 -6.49 11.37 -0.99
CA PRO A 79 -6.27 12.81 -1.12
C PRO A 79 -6.52 13.46 0.25
N GLU A 80 -5.69 14.45 0.60
CA GLU A 80 -5.90 15.26 1.81
C GLU A 80 -7.37 15.70 1.87
N PRO A 81 -8.07 15.49 2.99
CA PRO A 81 -9.43 16.02 3.11
C PRO A 81 -9.34 17.54 2.93
N ASP A 82 -10.23 18.10 2.11
CA ASP A 82 -10.37 19.54 1.93
C ASP A 82 -10.47 20.20 3.32
N MET A 83 -9.39 20.82 3.76
CA MET A 83 -9.32 21.50 5.04
C MET A 83 -10.15 22.78 4.87
N PRO A 84 -11.24 22.99 5.63
CA PRO A 84 -11.93 24.25 5.57
C PRO A 84 -10.95 25.35 5.99
N THR A 85 -10.79 26.34 5.11
CA THR A 85 -10.04 27.57 5.38
C THR A 85 -10.48 28.24 6.67
#